data_AF-A0A7W7II31-F1
#
_entry.id   AF-A0A7W7II31-F1
#
_cell.length_a   1.000
_cell.length_b   1.000
_cell.length_c   1.000
_cell.angle_alpha   90.00
_cell.angle_beta   90.00
_cell.angle_gamma   90.00
#
_symmetry.space_group_name_H-M   'P 1'
#
loop_
_entity.id
_entity.type
_entity.pdbx_description
1 polymer ?
#
loop_
_entity_poly.entity_id
_entity_poly.type
_entity_poly.pdbx_seq_one_letter_code
_entity_poly.pdbx_strand_id
1 'polypeptide(L)'
;MTESHGFSETELDVLAEEAAKEMQKATELQERLKELVGRAESCDGRVRLGLTAEAKIVELEIDPRAMRTTSAARWAGDDSRPGAAHPPAK
;
A
#
# COMPACT_ATOMS: atom_id res chain seq x y z
N MET A 1 -27.87 -34.00 -30.38
CA MET A 1 -28.61 -33.56 -29.18
C MET A 1 -27.70 -32.60 -28.44
N THR A 2 -27.99 -31.30 -28.54
CA THR A 2 -27.32 -30.27 -27.74
C THR A 2 -28.08 -30.15 -26.43
N GLU A 3 -27.58 -30.79 -25.38
CA GLU A 3 -28.09 -30.61 -24.03
C GLU A 3 -27.71 -29.19 -23.57
N SER A 4 -28.60 -28.23 -23.82
CA SER A 4 -28.53 -26.94 -23.17
C SER A 4 -28.76 -27.17 -21.68
N HIS A 5 -27.68 -27.29 -20.91
CA HIS A 5 -27.72 -27.24 -19.47
C HIS A 5 -28.17 -25.82 -19.10
N GLY A 6 -29.49 -25.67 -18.94
CA GLY A 6 -30.06 -24.45 -18.41
C GLY A 6 -29.58 -24.31 -16.97
N PHE A 7 -28.85 -23.23 -16.70
CA PHE A 7 -28.54 -22.79 -15.34
C PHE A 7 -29.84 -22.80 -14.54
N SER A 8 -29.91 -23.66 -13.53
CA SER A 8 -31.08 -23.74 -12.67
C SER A 8 -31.13 -22.51 -11.77
N GLU A 9 -32.32 -22.05 -11.42
CA GLU A 9 -32.54 -20.91 -10.51
C GLU A 9 -31.77 -21.09 -9.19
N THR A 10 -31.65 -22.34 -8.74
CA THR A 10 -30.85 -22.76 -7.58
C THR A 10 -29.34 -22.55 -7.75
N GLU A 11 -28.76 -22.76 -8.93
CA GLU A 11 -27.33 -22.51 -9.17
C GLU A 11 -27.02 -21.02 -9.19
N LEU A 12 -27.96 -20.19 -9.66
CA LEU A 12 -27.84 -18.73 -9.61
C LEU A 12 -27.89 -18.23 -8.15
N ASP A 13 -28.78 -18.77 -7.32
CA ASP A 13 -28.86 -18.42 -5.90
C ASP A 13 -27.61 -18.82 -5.12
N VAL A 14 -27.09 -20.03 -5.34
CA VAL A 14 -25.84 -20.50 -4.70
C VAL A 14 -24.66 -19.62 -5.12
N LEU A 15 -24.56 -19.27 -6.40
CA LEU A 15 -23.51 -18.38 -6.90
C LEU A 15 -23.63 -16.97 -6.30
N ALA A 16 -24.84 -16.45 -6.16
CA ALA A 16 -25.09 -15.15 -5.55
C ALA A 16 -24.70 -15.13 -4.06
N GLU A 17 -25.04 -16.19 -3.31
CA GLU A 17 -24.63 -16.32 -1.91
C GLU A 17 -23.11 -16.45 -1.74
N GLU A 18 -22.44 -17.20 -2.60
CA GLU A 18 -20.98 -17.34 -2.57
C GLU A 18 -20.29 -16.01 -2.92
N ALA A 19 -20.77 -15.31 -3.95
CA ALA A 19 -20.28 -13.99 -4.31
C ALA A 19 -20.45 -12.98 -3.16
N ALA A 20 -21.61 -12.98 -2.49
CA ALA A 20 -21.86 -12.12 -1.34
C ALA A 20 -20.90 -12.40 -0.18
N LYS A 21 -20.64 -13.68 0.12
CA LYS A 21 -19.69 -14.08 1.17
C LYS A 21 -18.25 -13.67 0.85
N GLU A 22 -17.81 -13.83 -0.39
CA GLU A 22 -16.46 -13.42 -0.81
C GLU A 22 -16.30 -11.90 -0.80
N MET A 23 -17.32 -11.16 -1.22
CA MET A 23 -17.33 -9.69 -1.11
C MET A 23 -17.23 -9.24 0.35
N GLN A 24 -17.98 -9.87 1.26
CA GLN A 24 -17.94 -9.52 2.69
C GLN A 24 -16.54 -9.76 3.29
N LYS A 25 -15.91 -10.91 3.00
CA LYS A 25 -14.54 -11.20 3.44
C LYS A 25 -13.53 -10.19 2.88
N ALA A 26 -13.68 -9.81 1.62
CA ALA A 26 -12.81 -8.82 0.98
C ALA A 26 -12.95 -7.44 1.64
N THR A 27 -14.17 -7.02 1.98
CA THR A 27 -14.42 -5.76 2.69
C THR A 27 -13.79 -5.78 4.08
N GLU A 28 -13.97 -6.86 4.85
CA GLU A 28 -13.40 -6.98 6.20
C GLU A 28 -11.86 -6.99 6.16
N LEU A 29 -11.26 -7.64 5.17
CA LEU A 29 -9.82 -7.62 4.96
C LEU A 29 -9.34 -6.20 4.58
N GLN A 30 -10.05 -5.49 3.71
CA GLN A 30 -9.72 -4.11 3.37
C GLN A 30 -9.79 -3.19 4.59
N GLU A 31 -10.79 -3.35 5.46
CA GLU A 31 -10.89 -2.57 6.70
C GLU A 31 -9.69 -2.82 7.62
N ARG A 32 -9.32 -4.08 7.83
CA ARG A 32 -8.13 -4.44 8.63
C ARG A 32 -6.83 -3.91 8.03
N LEU A 33 -6.71 -3.89 6.70
CA LEU A 33 -5.53 -3.36 6.01
C LEU A 33 -5.44 -1.83 6.08
N LYS A 34 -6.57 -1.11 6.17
CA LYS A 34 -6.58 0.35 6.37
C LYS A 34 -6.00 0.75 7.73
N GLU A 35 -6.16 -0.10 8.73
CA GLU A 35 -5.59 0.11 10.06
C GLU A 35 -4.09 -0.21 10.14
N LEU A 36 -3.52 -0.82 9.10
CA LEU A 36 -2.11 -1.17 9.08
C LEU A 36 -1.24 0.07 8.86
N VAL A 37 -0.39 0.36 9.85
CA VAL A 37 0.63 1.41 9.77
C VAL A 37 2.01 0.78 9.69
N GLY A 38 2.67 0.94 8.55
CA GLY A 38 4.07 0.62 8.37
C GLY A 38 4.95 1.70 9.01
N ARG A 39 5.84 1.31 9.93
CA ARG A 39 6.80 2.22 10.54
C ARG A 39 8.16 2.08 9.87
N ALA A 40 8.76 3.20 9.49
CA ALA A 40 10.11 3.27 8.96
C ALA A 40 10.97 4.23 9.77
N GLU A 41 12.26 3.90 9.89
CA GLU A 41 13.26 4.70 10.57
C GLU A 41 14.41 4.99 9.61
N SER A 42 14.93 6.21 9.67
CA SER A 42 16.11 6.64 8.93
C SER A 42 17.37 5.95 9.46
N CYS A 43 18.36 5.69 8.62
CA CYS A 43 19.58 4.94 8.98
C CYS A 43 20.35 5.54 10.18
N ASP A 44 20.18 6.84 10.43
CA ASP A 44 20.78 7.59 11.53
C ASP A 44 19.92 7.62 12.81
N GLY A 45 18.72 7.01 12.80
CA GLY A 45 17.77 6.97 13.92
C GLY A 45 17.10 8.32 14.23
N ARG A 46 17.32 9.33 13.40
CA ARG A 46 16.89 10.72 13.68
C ARG A 46 15.54 11.09 13.08
N VAL A 47 14.99 10.23 12.23
CA VAL A 47 13.67 10.44 11.61
C VAL A 47 12.92 9.12 11.64
N ARG A 48 11.70 9.16 12.17
CA ARG A 48 10.76 8.04 12.15
C ARG A 48 9.46 8.48 11.50
N LEU A 49 8.87 7.61 10.71
CA LEU A 49 7.62 7.88 10.01
C LEU A 49 6.71 6.66 10.05
N GLY A 50 5.42 6.91 10.26
CA GLY A 50 4.34 5.95 10.11
C GLY A 50 3.59 6.22 8.81
N LEU A 51 3.45 5.20 7.97
CA LEU A 51 2.74 5.24 6.70
C LEU A 51 1.57 4.27 6.73
N THR A 52 0.42 4.71 6.25
CA THR A 52 -0.71 3.80 5.99
C THR A 52 -0.49 3.04 4.69
N ALA A 53 -1.31 2.01 4.45
CA ALA A 53 -1.35 1.29 3.18
C ALA A 53 -1.62 2.21 1.96
N GLU A 54 -2.25 3.38 2.16
CA GLU A 54 -2.49 4.39 1.12
C GLU A 54 -1.31 5.37 0.93
N ALA A 55 -0.14 5.06 1.49
CA ALA A 55 1.05 5.92 1.48
C ALA A 55 0.84 7.32 2.11
N LYS A 56 -0.15 7.45 3.00
CA LYS A 56 -0.37 8.67 3.79
C LYS A 56 0.47 8.63 5.05
N ILE A 57 1.11 9.75 5.39
CA ILE A 57 1.87 9.90 6.64
C ILE A 57 0.88 10.13 7.78
N VAL A 58 0.94 9.28 8.81
CA VAL A 58 0.12 9.37 10.02
C VAL A 58 0.92 9.67 11.29
N GLU A 59 2.21 9.34 11.28
CA GLU A 59 3.14 9.63 12.37
C GLU A 59 4.43 10.19 11.74
N LEU A 60 4.98 11.27 12.31
CA LEU A 60 6.27 11.82 11.90
C LEU A 60 6.99 12.35 13.13
N GLU A 61 8.14 11.75 13.43
CA GLU A 61 9.03 12.18 14.49
C GLU A 61 10.39 12.55 13.88
N ILE A 62 10.87 13.76 14.17
CA ILE A 62 12.14 14.27 13.68
C ILE A 62 12.94 14.75 14.89
N ASP A 63 14.13 14.20 15.09
CA ASP A 63 15.07 14.69 16.09
C ASP A 63 15.47 16.14 15.73
N PRO A 64 15.37 17.10 16.66
CA PRO A 64 15.73 18.50 16.43
C PRO A 64 17.17 18.71 15.89
N ARG A 65 18.09 17.78 16.16
CA ARG A 65 19.45 17.79 15.62
C ARG A 65 19.50 17.52 14.11
N ALA A 66 18.59 16.70 13.58
CA ALA A 66 18.48 16.48 12.14
C ALA A 66 17.98 17.74 11.41
N MET A 67 17.12 18.54 12.06
CA MET A 67 16.65 19.82 11.50
C MET A 67 17.75 20.88 11.35
N ARG A 68 18.86 20.72 12.08
CA ARG A 68 20.01 21.63 12.04
C ARG A 68 21.03 21.30 10.96
N THR A 69 20.91 20.14 10.34
CA THR A 69 21.79 19.75 9.23
C THR A 69 21.21 20.35 7.96
N THR A 70 22.00 21.16 7.26
CA THR A 70 21.60 21.82 6.01
C THR A 70 21.05 20.81 5.01
N SER A 71 19.90 21.14 4.43
CA SER A 71 19.08 20.34 3.52
C SER A 71 19.80 19.79 2.28
N ALA A 72 21.02 20.26 1.99
CA ALA A 72 21.81 19.90 0.81
C ALA A 72 22.49 18.51 0.89
N ALA A 73 22.81 18.00 2.09
CA ALA A 73 23.59 16.76 2.21
C ALA A 73 22.75 15.47 2.22
N ARG A 74 21.41 15.57 2.33
CA ARG A 74 20.52 14.41 2.57
C ARG A 74 20.01 13.72 1.30
N TRP A 75 20.14 14.37 0.13
CA TRP A 75 19.68 13.87 -1.17
C TRP A 75 20.78 13.16 -1.99
N ALA A 76 21.97 12.97 -1.43
CA ALA A 76 23.07 12.31 -2.10
C ALA A 76 22.89 10.77 -2.08
N GLY A 77 22.06 10.29 -3.02
CA GLY A 77 22.22 9.00 -3.71
C GLY A 77 22.13 7.72 -2.88
N ASP A 78 20.91 7.16 -2.77
CA ASP A 78 20.73 5.72 -2.91
C ASP A 78 20.00 5.47 -4.24
N ASP A 79 20.78 5.47 -5.32
CA ASP A 79 20.34 5.25 -6.71
C ASP A 79 20.18 3.74 -7.02
N SER A 80 19.93 2.91 -6.01
CA SER A 80 19.79 1.46 -6.18
C SER A 80 18.36 1.02 -6.54
N ARG A 81 17.45 1.94 -6.86
CA ARG A 81 16.10 1.59 -7.35
C ARG A 81 16.12 1.36 -8.86
N PRO A 82 15.85 0.13 -9.36
CA PRO A 82 15.72 -0.08 -10.79
C PRO A 82 14.42 0.58 -11.28
N GLY A 83 14.54 1.68 -12.04
CA GLY A 83 13.38 2.22 -12.77
C GLY A 83 13.31 3.73 -12.99
N ALA A 84 14.23 4.56 -12.49
CA ALA A 84 14.18 6.00 -12.74
C ALA A 84 14.97 6.37 -14.01
N ALA A 85 14.23 6.65 -15.09
CA ALA A 85 14.77 7.17 -16.34
C ALA A 85 15.51 8.50 -16.11
N HIS A 86 16.74 8.58 -16.60
CA HIS A 86 17.58 9.76 -16.61
C HIS A 86 17.04 10.77 -17.64
N PRO A 87 16.76 12.05 -17.30
CA PRO A 87 16.62 13.06 -18.33
C PRO A 87 18.02 13.51 -18.79
N PRO A 88 18.24 13.74 -20.10
CA PRO A 88 19.52 14.20 -20.60
C PRO A 88 19.78 15.66 -20.18
N ALA A 89 21.00 15.91 -19.73
CA ALA A 89 21.50 17.23 -19.39
C ALA A 89 21.61 18.12 -20.65
N LYS A 90 21.29 19.41 -20.49
CA LYS A 90 21.70 20.49 -21.40
C LYS A 90 22.89 21.22 -20.80
#